data_AF-A0A941TXU7-F1
#
_entry.id   AF-A0A941TXU7-F1
#
_cell.length_a   1.000
_cell.length_b   1.000
_cell.length_c   1.000
_cell.angle_alpha   90.00
_cell.angle_beta   90.00
_cell.angle_gamma   90.00
#
_symmetry.space_group_name_H-M   'P 1'
#
loop_
_entity.id
_entity.type
_entity.pdbx_description
1 polymer ?
#
loop_
_entity_poly.entity_id
_entity_poly.type
_entity_poly.pdbx_seq_one_letter_code
_entity_poly.pdbx_strand_id
1 'polypeptide(L)' 'MIVFYWVMAVLIVGTFVPSALYLGLYAATGEPACASRARALWNFTRVLTLFGVNLLIWGHVVVGLWRIWFG' A
#
# COMPACT_ATOMS: atom_id res chain seq x y z
N MET A 1 -14.80 -7.38 -3.85
CA MET A 1 -13.50 -7.59 -3.17
C MET A 1 -12.34 -7.84 -4.15
N ILE A 2 -12.48 -8.69 -5.18
CA ILE A 2 -11.34 -9.00 -6.09
C ILE A 2 -10.74 -7.79 -6.82
N VAL A 3 -11.58 -6.89 -7.34
CA VAL A 3 -11.12 -5.64 -7.99
C VAL A 3 -10.37 -4.77 -6.98
N PHE A 4 -10.89 -4.64 -5.76
CA PHE A 4 -10.23 -3.90 -4.69
C PHE A 4 -8.86 -4.47 -4.33
N TYR A 5 -8.74 -5.80 -4.23
CA TYR A 5 -7.45 -6.46 -3.98
C TYR A 5 -6.44 -6.17 -5.08
N TRP A 6 -6.85 -6.23 -6.34
CA TRP A 6 -5.99 -5.91 -7.47
C TRP A 6 -5.54 -4.45 -7.47
N VAL A 7 -6.47 -3.51 -7.26
CA VAL A 7 -6.15 -2.08 -7.19
C VAL A 7 -5.16 -1.81 -6.06
N MET A 8 -5.41 -2.35 -4.86
CA MET A 8 -4.51 -2.17 -3.73
C MET A 8 -3.16 -2.83 -3.95
N ALA A 9 -3.11 -4.03 -4.53
CA ALA A 9 -1.88 -4.72 -4.84
C ALA A 9 -1.03 -3.91 -5.82
N VAL A 10 -1.61 -3.39 -6.90
CA VAL A 10 -0.91 -2.55 -7.88
C VAL A 10 -0.38 -1.27 -7.24
N LEU A 11 -1.18 -0.59 -6.41
CA LEU A 11 -0.76 0.64 -5.73
C LEU A 11 0.39 0.41 -4.74
N ILE A 12 0.31 -0.66 -3.95
CA ILE A 12 1.33 -1.02 -2.96
C ILE A 12 2.61 -1.47 -3.67
N VAL A 13 2.53 -2.40 -4.62
CA VAL A 13 3.71 -2.89 -5.36
C VAL A 13 4.34 -1.77 -6.19
N GLY A 14 3.52 -0.94 -6.84
CA GLY A 14 3.96 0.19 -7.66
C GLY A 14 4.66 1.30 -6.86
N THR A 15 4.45 1.37 -5.55
CA THR A 15 5.17 2.31 -4.67
C THR A 15 6.34 1.64 -3.93
N PHE A 16 6.17 0.39 -3.53
CA PHE A 16 7.16 -0.38 -2.79
C PHE A 16 8.39 -0.73 -3.64
N VAL A 17 8.19 -1.25 -4.86
CA VAL A 17 9.29 -1.70 -5.72
C VAL A 17 10.21 -0.53 -6.07
N PRO A 18 9.72 0.64 -6.53
CA PRO A 18 10.58 1.80 -6.75
C PRO A 18 11.27 2.28 -5.47
N SER A 19 10.61 2.23 -4.31
CA SER A 19 11.23 2.57 -3.02
C SER A 19 12.44 1.69 -2.72
N ALA A 20 12.29 0.38 -2.86
CA ALA A 20 13.35 -0.60 -2.64
C ALA A 20 14.53 -0.40 -3.62
N LEU A 21 14.23 -0.12 -4.89
CA LEU A 21 15.25 0.19 -5.90
C LEU A 21 16.05 1.45 -5.54
N TYR A 22 15.39 2.55 -5.17
CA TYR A 22 16.08 3.77 -4.76
C TYR A 22 16.89 3.57 -3.48
N LEU A 23 16.42 2.75 -2.54
CA LEU A 23 17.17 2.40 -1.35
C LEU A 23 18.44 1.59 -1.69
N GLY A 24 18.33 0.62 -2.60
CA GLY A 24 19.47 -0.14 -3.10
C GLY A 24 20.49 0.73 -3.83
N LEU A 25 20.02 1.67 -4.66
CA LEU A 25 20.88 2.66 -5.30
C LEU A 25 21.60 3.52 -4.27
N TYR A 26 20.90 4.01 -3.25
CA TYR A 26 21.52 4.76 -2.16
C TYR A 26 22.58 3.94 -1.43
N ALA A 27 22.30 2.66 -1.15
CA ALA A 27 23.28 1.78 -0.50
C ALA A 27 24.53 1.55 -1.36
N ALA A 28 24.40 1.56 -2.68
CA ALA A 28 25.52 1.38 -3.61
C ALA A 28 26.29 2.67 -3.90
N THR A 29 25.62 3.82 -4.00
CA THR A 29 26.22 5.09 -4.45
C THR A 29 26.45 6.11 -3.35
N GLY A 30 25.75 6.01 -2.22
CA GLY A 30 25.74 7.03 -1.16
C GLY A 30 24.98 8.32 -1.53
N GLU A 31 24.33 8.38 -2.71
CA GLU A 31 23.69 9.60 -3.23
C GLU A 31 22.45 9.98 -2.41
N PRO A 32 22.45 11.10 -1.66
CA PRO A 32 21.35 11.45 -0.75
C PRO A 32 20.01 11.67 -1.45
N ALA A 33 20.02 12.03 -2.74
CA ALA A 33 18.79 12.13 -3.54
C ALA A 33 18.05 10.80 -3.69
N CYS A 34 18.76 9.66 -3.66
CA CYS A 34 18.14 8.33 -3.70
C CYS A 34 17.44 8.01 -2.37
N ALA A 35 18.04 8.35 -1.23
CA ALA A 35 17.46 8.12 0.09
C ALA A 35 16.15 8.92 0.30
N SER A 36 16.10 10.18 -0.17
CA SER A 36 14.90 11.01 -0.04
C SER A 36 13.72 10.46 -0.86
N ARG A 37 13.99 10.04 -2.11
CA ARG A 37 13.00 9.39 -2.99
C ARG A 37 12.52 8.06 -2.43
N ALA A 38 13.44 7.22 -1.95
CA ALA A 38 13.11 5.94 -1.32
C ALA A 38 12.16 6.14 -0.13
N ARG A 39 12.48 7.11 0.74
CA ARG A 39 11.67 7.42 1.93
C ARG A 39 10.27 7.93 1.58
N ALA A 40 10.14 8.81 0.58
CA ALA A 40 8.83 9.29 0.15
C ALA A 40 7.95 8.14 -0.36
N LEU A 41 8.47 7.29 -1.24
CA LEU A 41 7.76 6.14 -1.79
C LEU A 41 7.40 5.09 -0.72
N TRP A 42 8.29 4.89 0.25
CA TRP A 42 8.04 4.03 1.40
C TRP A 42 6.86 4.54 2.25
N ASN A 43 6.81 5.85 2.51
CA ASN A 43 5.70 6.45 3.25
C ASN A 43 4.36 6.28 2.50
N PHE A 44 4.35 6.46 1.18
CA PHE A 44 3.16 6.17 0.37
C PHE A 44 2.73 4.71 0.47
N THR A 45 3.69 3.77 0.34
CA THR A 45 3.43 2.33 0.49
C THR A 45 2.75 2.03 1.82
N ARG A 46 3.26 2.60 2.93
CA ARG A 46 2.70 2.41 4.28
C ARG A 46 1.28 2.95 4.39
N VAL A 47 1.04 4.17 3.92
CA VAL A 47 -0.30 4.78 3.98
C VAL A 47 -1.30 3.96 3.16
N LEU A 48 -0.93 3.58 1.94
CA LEU A 48 -1.78 2.75 1.06
C LEU A 48 -2.09 1.40 1.69
N THR A 49 -1.09 0.75 2.30
CA THR A 49 -1.28 -0.53 2.97
C THR A 49 -2.24 -0.41 4.15
N LEU A 50 -2.01 0.56 5.04
CA LEU A 50 -2.86 0.78 6.22
C LEU A 50 -4.29 1.15 5.83
N PHE A 51 -4.44 2.05 4.86
CA PHE A 51 -5.74 2.45 4.33
C PHE A 51 -6.47 1.26 3.70
N GLY A 52 -5.77 0.50 2.85
CA GLY A 52 -6.32 -0.68 2.19
C GLY A 52 -6.81 -1.72 3.19
N VAL A 53 -6.00 -2.06 4.19
CA VAL A 53 -6.38 -3.01 5.24
C VAL A 53 -7.59 -2.50 6.03
N ASN A 54 -7.61 -1.23 6.41
CA ASN A 54 -8.71 -0.66 7.16
C ASN A 54 -10.04 -0.73 6.37
N LEU A 55 -10.01 -0.35 5.09
CA LEU A 55 -11.18 -0.39 4.23
C LEU A 55 -11.69 -1.82 4.00
N LEU A 56 -10.78 -2.79 3.93
CA LEU A 56 -11.08 -4.21 3.79
C LEU A 56 -11.84 -4.75 5.01
N ILE A 57 -11.36 -4.43 6.21
CA ILE A 57 -11.99 -4.82 7.48
C ILE A 57 -13.40 -4.23 7.55
N TRP A 58 -13.53 -2.90 7.43
CA TRP A 58 -14.83 -2.24 7.51
C TRP A 58 -15.78 -2.65 6.39
N GLY A 59 -15.27 -2.92 5.19
CA GLY A 59 -16.06 -3.47 4.09
C GLY A 59 -16.70 -4.82 4.44
N HIS A 60 -15.97 -5.71 5.12
CA HIS A 60 -16.53 -6.98 5.60
C HIS A 60 -17.53 -6.78 6.73
N VAL A 61 -17.28 -5.84 7.64
CA VAL A 61 -18.22 -5.51 8.73
C VAL A 61 -19.55 -5.02 8.16
N VAL A 62 -19.52 -4.07 7.22
CA VAL A 62 -20.74 -3.53 6.59
C VAL A 62 -21.50 -4.62 5.83
N VAL A 63 -20.81 -5.43 5.02
CA VAL A 63 -21.45 -6.52 4.27
C VAL A 63 -22.02 -7.58 5.23
N GLY A 64 -21.32 -7.88 6.32
CA GLY A 64 -21.78 -8.81 7.35
C GLY A 64 -23.04 -8.31 8.05
N LEU A 65 -23.03 -7.06 8.52
CA LEU A 65 -24.19 -6.42 9.16
C LEU A 65 -25.40 -6.36 8.22
N TRP A 66 -25.18 -6.01 6.95
CA TRP A 66 -26.26 -5.99 5.95
C TRP A 66 -26.92 -7.36 5.78
N ARG A 67 -26.12 -8.43 5.72
CA ARG A 67 -26.61 -9.80 5.61
C ARG A 67 -27.37 -10.27 6.85
N ILE A 68 -27.00 -9.79 8.04
CA ILE A 68 -27.72 -10.12 9.28
C ILE A 68 -29.07 -9.39 9.35
N TRP A 69 -29.12 -8.15 8.86
CA TRP A 69 -30.32 -7.31 8.96
C TRP A 69 -31.35 -7.57 7.84
N PHE A 70 -30.89 -7.94 6.64
CA PHE A 70 -31.72 -8.06 5.44
C PHE A 70 -31.63 -9.43 4.75
N GLY A 71 -30.83 -10.36 5.27
CA GLY A 71 -30.73 -11.74 4.80
C GLY A 71 -31.43 -12.70 5.75
#